data_AF-A0A1C6LS71-F1
#
_entry.id   AF-A0A1C6LS71-F1
#
_cell.length_a   1.000
_cell.length_b   1.000
_cell.length_c   1.000
_cell.angle_alpha   90.00
_cell.angle_beta   90.00
_cell.angle_gamma   90.00
#
_symmetry.space_group_name_H-M   'P 1'
#
loop_
_entity.id
_entity.type
_entity.pdbx_description
1 polymer ?
#
loop_
_entity_poly.entity_id
_entity_poly.type
_entity_poly.pdbx_seq_one_letter_code
_entity_poly.pdbx_strand_id
1 'polypeptide(L)'
;MALKKSPSSKRAVVPRASDRTKAIHADHVVSISELKKNPGAVVANQAKPVAVLNHNKPVFHVVPVKFMEAVFEGLDDRALYAKVMSRLGDLDKAVAVDIKDL
;
A
#
# COMPACT_ATOMS: atom_id res chain seq x y z
N MET A 1 41.84 -29.41 22.25
CA MET A 1 41.46 -28.07 22.73
C MET A 1 41.20 -27.15 21.55
N ALA A 2 39.97 -26.64 21.49
CA ALA A 2 39.42 -25.48 20.77
C ALA A 2 39.90 -25.08 19.35
N LEU A 3 38.98 -25.24 18.40
CA LEU A 3 38.88 -24.48 17.14
C LEU A 3 38.84 -22.96 17.40
N LYS A 4 39.55 -22.17 16.60
CA LYS A 4 39.16 -20.77 16.31
C LYS A 4 39.20 -20.53 14.81
N LYS A 5 38.01 -20.57 14.20
CA LYS A 5 37.75 -20.08 12.84
C LYS A 5 37.87 -18.56 12.83
N SER A 6 38.67 -18.04 11.91
CA SER A 6 38.74 -16.63 11.55
C SER A 6 37.38 -16.17 10.98
N PRO A 7 36.78 -15.07 11.48
CA PRO A 7 35.51 -14.60 10.94
C PRO A 7 35.75 -13.82 9.65
N SER A 8 35.14 -14.32 8.57
CA SER A 8 35.01 -13.68 7.27
C SER A 8 34.60 -12.22 7.41
N SER A 9 35.44 -11.34 6.88
CA SER A 9 35.21 -9.92 6.68
C SER A 9 33.90 -9.70 5.92
N LYS A 10 32.81 -9.39 6.64
CA LYS A 10 31.61 -8.81 6.05
C LYS A 10 31.98 -7.39 5.64
N ARG A 11 32.26 -7.19 4.35
CA ARG A 11 32.34 -5.86 3.73
C ARG A 11 31.09 -5.08 4.15
N ALA A 12 31.29 -4.05 4.96
CA ALA A 12 30.27 -3.06 5.22
C ALA A 12 29.97 -2.36 3.89
N VAL A 13 28.82 -2.66 3.28
CA VAL A 13 28.30 -1.91 2.16
C VAL A 13 28.05 -0.50 2.69
N VAL A 14 28.88 0.45 2.26
CA VAL A 14 28.74 1.86 2.62
C VAL A 14 27.41 2.34 2.00
N PRO A 15 26.44 2.83 2.79
CA PRO A 15 25.17 3.28 2.22
C PRO A 15 25.41 4.51 1.32
N ARG A 16 24.98 4.43 0.05
CA ARG A 16 25.03 5.56 -0.89
C ARG A 16 24.04 6.64 -0.43
N ALA A 17 24.41 7.90 -0.62
CA ALA A 17 23.71 9.07 -0.11
C ALA A 17 22.25 9.27 -0.62
N SER A 18 21.75 8.41 -1.52
CA SER A 18 20.39 8.44 -2.08
C SER A 18 19.30 7.78 -1.19
N ASP A 19 19.68 7.04 -0.15
CA ASP A 19 18.72 6.25 0.67
C ASP A 19 18.15 6.99 1.88
N ARG A 20 18.43 8.29 2.05
CA ARG A 20 18.12 9.02 3.30
C ARG A 20 16.69 9.56 3.42
N THR A 21 15.91 9.58 2.34
CA THR A 21 14.55 10.17 2.36
C THR A 21 13.60 9.35 1.50
N LYS A 22 13.04 8.28 2.09
CA LYS A 22 11.90 7.57 1.49
C LYS A 22 10.62 8.29 1.89
N ALA A 23 9.82 8.72 0.91
CA ALA A 23 8.51 9.33 1.18
C ALA A 23 7.61 8.32 1.92
N ILE A 24 6.95 8.78 2.97
CA ILE A 24 5.96 8.01 3.74
C ILE A 24 4.58 8.48 3.28
N HIS A 25 3.80 7.56 2.71
CA HIS A 25 2.44 7.85 2.23
C HIS A 25 1.41 7.43 3.27
N ALA A 26 1.45 8.11 4.41
CA ALA A 26 0.56 7.92 5.53
C ALA A 26 0.36 9.25 6.25
N ASP A 27 -0.86 9.52 6.70
CA ASP A 27 -1.18 10.74 7.42
C ASP A 27 -0.70 10.68 8.88
N HIS A 28 -0.55 9.46 9.39
CA HIS A 28 -0.09 9.20 10.75
C HIS A 28 1.09 8.25 10.75
N VAL A 29 2.00 8.45 11.70
CA VAL A 29 3.21 7.66 11.86
C VAL A 29 3.36 7.28 13.33
N VAL A 30 3.61 5.99 13.58
CA VAL A 30 3.81 5.46 14.94
C VAL A 30 5.05 4.58 14.99
N SER A 31 5.65 4.46 16.17
CA SER A 31 6.73 3.49 16.39
C SER A 31 6.19 2.07 16.59
N ILE A 32 7.01 1.06 16.28
CA ILE A 32 6.67 -0.34 16.54
C ILE A 32 6.49 -0.62 18.03
N SER A 33 7.13 0.16 18.90
CA SER A 33 6.97 0.08 20.35
C SER A 33 5.61 0.59 20.81
N GLU A 34 5.10 1.68 20.23
CA GLU A 34 3.75 2.19 20.52
C GLU A 34 2.67 1.24 20.01
N LEU A 35 2.84 0.72 18.79
CA LEU A 35 1.93 -0.29 18.24
C LEU A 35 1.84 -1.53 19.14
N LYS A 36 2.98 -2.01 19.65
CA LYS A 36 3.01 -3.16 20.56
C LYS A 36 2.34 -2.87 21.90
N LYS A 37 2.46 -1.66 22.43
CA LYS A 37 1.86 -1.27 23.72
C LYS A 37 0.34 -1.25 23.66
N ASN A 38 -0.22 -0.67 22.59
CA ASN A 38 -1.66 -0.58 22.43
C ASN A 38 -2.05 -0.59 20.94
N PRO A 39 -2.22 -1.79 20.35
CA PRO A 39 -2.55 -1.90 18.93
C PRO A 39 -3.92 -1.30 18.61
N GLY A 40 -4.88 -1.43 19.54
CA GLY A 40 -6.23 -0.89 19.37
C GLY A 40 -6.25 0.63 19.27
N ALA A 41 -5.52 1.34 20.14
CA ALA A 41 -5.47 2.80 20.11
C ALA A 41 -4.80 3.36 18.85
N VAL A 42 -3.84 2.64 18.26
CA VAL A 42 -3.18 3.07 17.02
C VAL A 42 -4.14 3.04 15.83
N VAL A 43 -5.08 2.07 15.81
CA VAL A 43 -6.02 1.88 14.69
C VAL A 43 -7.40 2.50 14.94
N ALA A 44 -7.76 2.74 16.20
CA ALA A 44 -9.04 3.31 16.56
C ALA A 44 -9.20 4.71 15.95
N ASN A 45 -10.37 4.95 15.34
CA ASN A 45 -10.74 6.22 14.73
C ASN A 45 -9.84 6.69 13.57
N GLN A 46 -8.98 5.82 13.04
CA GLN A 46 -8.17 6.15 11.87
C GLN A 46 -8.97 5.92 10.59
N ALA A 47 -9.23 6.99 9.84
CA ALA A 47 -9.86 6.90 8.52
C ALA A 47 -8.83 6.67 7.39
N LYS A 48 -7.54 6.82 7.68
CA LYS A 48 -6.44 6.80 6.71
C LYS A 48 -5.30 5.89 7.16
N PRO A 49 -4.38 5.50 6.25
CA PRO A 49 -3.25 4.65 6.59
C PRO A 49 -2.33 5.23 7.67
N VAL A 50 -1.80 4.36 8.52
CA VAL A 50 -0.79 4.66 9.53
C VAL A 50 0.52 3.95 9.17
N ALA A 51 1.61 4.69 9.06
CA ALA A 51 2.93 4.11 8.86
C ALA A 51 3.55 3.68 10.20
N VAL A 52 4.15 2.49 10.23
CA VAL A 52 4.83 1.96 11.41
C VAL A 52 6.32 1.99 11.20
N LEU A 53 7.04 2.59 12.15
CA LEU A 53 8.49 2.75 12.13
C LEU A 53 9.18 1.72 13.02
N ASN A 54 10.30 1.18 12.55
CA ASN A 54 11.28 0.47 13.36
C ASN A 54 12.64 1.16 13.23
N HIS A 55 13.28 1.53 14.34
CA HIS A 55 14.52 2.31 14.35
C HIS A 55 14.48 3.52 13.39
N ASN A 56 13.37 4.29 13.46
CA ASN A 56 13.11 5.47 12.62
C ASN A 56 13.01 5.21 11.11
N LYS A 57 12.79 3.94 10.71
CA LYS A 57 12.58 3.53 9.32
C LYS A 57 11.19 2.93 9.15
N PRO A 58 10.40 3.34 8.14
CA PRO A 58 9.09 2.75 7.88
C PRO A 58 9.25 1.27 7.48
N VAL A 59 8.54 0.39 8.18
CA VAL A 59 8.59 -1.07 7.97
C VAL A 59 7.31 -1.64 7.39
N PHE A 60 6.14 -1.10 7.75
CA PHE A 60 4.85 -1.48 7.18
C PHE A 60 3.81 -0.38 7.40
N HIS A 61 2.69 -0.48 6.69
CA HIS A 61 1.51 0.37 6.87
C HIS A 61 0.39 -0.45 7.50
N VAL A 62 -0.35 0.15 8.41
CA VAL A 62 -1.63 -0.36 8.90
C VAL A 62 -2.72 0.41 8.18
N VAL A 63 -3.57 -0.31 7.46
CA VAL A 63 -4.61 0.28 6.61
C VAL A 63 -5.97 -0.10 7.19
N PRO A 64 -6.86 0.87 7.48
CA PRO A 64 -8.23 0.57 7.88
C PRO A 64 -8.97 -0.23 6.79
N VAL A 65 -9.79 -1.20 7.18
CA VAL A 65 -10.53 -2.06 6.25
C VAL A 65 -11.36 -1.24 5.27
N LYS A 66 -12.19 -0.33 5.78
CA LYS A 66 -13.03 0.56 4.96
C LYS A 66 -12.24 1.43 3.97
N PHE A 67 -11.04 1.85 4.35
CA PHE A 67 -10.18 2.63 3.45
C PHE A 67 -9.71 1.74 2.30
N MET A 68 -9.27 0.51 2.59
CA MET A 68 -8.80 -0.41 1.56
C MET A 68 -9.94 -0.85 0.63
N GLU A 69 -11.14 -1.08 1.17
CA GLU A 69 -12.34 -1.37 0.37
C GLU A 69 -12.67 -0.23 -0.61
N ALA A 70 -12.70 1.02 -0.14
CA ALA A 70 -12.97 2.18 -0.99
C ALA A 70 -11.89 2.37 -2.09
N VAL A 71 -10.63 2.05 -1.77
CA VAL A 71 -9.56 2.06 -2.77
C VAL A 71 -9.78 0.99 -3.84
N PHE A 72 -10.17 -0.22 -3.45
CA PHE A 72 -10.45 -1.29 -4.42
C PHE A 72 -11.67 -0.98 -5.28
N GLU A 73 -12.76 -0.49 -4.69
CA GLU A 73 -13.96 -0.06 -5.42
C GLU A 73 -13.61 0.98 -6.50
N GLY A 74 -12.85 2.02 -6.15
CA GLY A 74 -12.42 3.04 -7.13
C GLY A 74 -11.45 2.52 -8.20
N LEU A 75 -10.65 1.49 -7.91
CA LEU A 75 -9.76 0.86 -8.89
C LEU A 75 -10.53 0.01 -9.89
N ASP A 76 -11.53 -0.74 -9.41
CA ASP A 76 -12.39 -1.57 -10.26
C ASP A 76 -13.21 -0.73 -11.23
N ASP A 77 -13.79 0.39 -10.76
CA ASP A 77 -14.50 1.36 -11.60
C ASP A 77 -13.60 1.91 -12.72
N ARG A 78 -12.33 2.18 -12.41
CA ARG A 78 -11.37 2.70 -13.39
C ARG A 78 -11.07 1.71 -14.51
N ALA A 79 -11.03 0.41 -14.21
CA ALA A 79 -10.84 -0.62 -15.23
C ALA A 79 -12.05 -0.67 -16.18
N LEU A 80 -13.27 -0.49 -15.65
CA LEU A 80 -14.50 -0.45 -16.45
C LEU A 80 -14.59 0.83 -17.31
N TYR A 81 -14.13 1.96 -16.76
CA TYR A 81 -14.24 3.28 -17.38
C TYR A 81 -13.69 3.32 -18.81
N ALA A 82 -12.50 2.75 -19.04
CA ALA A 82 -11.89 2.75 -20.37
C ALA A 82 -12.77 1.99 -21.40
N LYS A 83 -13.38 0.89 -20.98
CA LYS A 83 -14.27 0.08 -21.82
C LYS A 83 -15.59 0.80 -22.11
N VAL A 84 -16.14 1.48 -21.12
CA VAL A 84 -17.34 2.32 -21.28
C VAL A 84 -17.06 3.45 -22.26
N MET A 85 -15.96 4.19 -22.08
CA MET A 85 -15.59 5.30 -22.96
C MET A 85 -15.34 4.84 -24.40
N SER A 86 -14.66 3.70 -24.58
CA SER A 86 -14.50 3.10 -25.91
C SER A 86 -15.85 2.82 -26.57
N ARG A 87 -16.81 2.24 -25.83
CA ARG A 87 -18.13 1.89 -26.38
C ARG A 87 -19.03 3.09 -26.62
N LEU A 88 -18.95 4.12 -25.78
CA LEU A 88 -19.64 5.38 -26.00
C LEU A 88 -19.19 6.05 -27.31
N GLY A 89 -17.91 5.86 -27.70
CA GLY A 89 -17.38 6.34 -28.97
C GLY A 89 -17.89 5.59 -30.21
N ASP A 90 -18.44 4.38 -30.05
CA ASP A 90 -18.97 3.54 -31.15
C ASP A 90 -20.52 3.51 -31.16
N LEU A 91 -21.18 4.50 -30.54
CA LEU A 91 -22.65 4.57 -30.47
C LEU A 91 -23.32 4.60 -31.85
N ASP A 92 -22.65 5.13 -32.87
CA ASP A 92 -23.09 5.13 -34.26
C ASP A 92 -23.24 3.73 -34.86
N LYS A 93 -22.54 2.73 -34.31
CA LYS A 93 -22.58 1.32 -34.74
C LYS A 93 -23.46 0.45 -33.83
N ALA A 94 -24.11 1.03 -32.82
CA ALA A 94 -24.89 0.29 -31.86
C ALA A 94 -26.16 -0.30 -32.50
N VAL A 95 -26.51 -1.52 -32.12
CA VAL A 95 -27.75 -2.19 -32.51
C VAL A 95 -28.73 -2.11 -31.34
N ALA A 96 -29.92 -1.57 -31.58
CA ALA A 96 -30.98 -1.53 -30.58
C ALA A 96 -31.54 -2.94 -30.36
N VAL A 97 -31.58 -3.38 -29.10
CA VAL A 97 -32.13 -4.66 -28.67
C VAL A 97 -33.02 -4.43 -27.45
N ASP A 98 -34.17 -5.12 -27.36
CA ASP A 98 -35.01 -5.13 -26.17
C ASP A 98 -34.53 -6.23 -25.21
N ILE A 99 -34.61 -5.97 -23.90
CA ILE A 99 -34.14 -6.94 -22.89
C ILE A 99 -35.01 -8.20 -22.83
N LYS A 100 -36.24 -8.14 -23.33
CA LYS A 100 -37.17 -9.28 -23.41
C LYS A 100 -36.85 -10.22 -24.57
N ASP A 101 -35.99 -9.80 -25.49
CA ASP A 101 -35.61 -10.55 -26.69
C ASP A 101 -34.26 -11.31 -26.53
N LEU A 102 -33.70 -11.33 -25.31
CA LEU A 102 -32.48 -12.06 -24.90
C LEU A 102 -32.82 -13.35 -24.14
#